data_AF-A0A7V5WNS6-F1
#
_entry.id   AF-A0A7V5WNS6-F1
#
_cell.length_a   1.000
_cell.length_b   1.000
_cell.length_c   1.000
_cell.angle_alpha   90.00
_cell.angle_beta   90.00
_cell.angle_gamma   90.00
#
_symmetry.space_group_name_H-M   'P 1'
#
loop_
_entity.id
_entity.type
_entity.pdbx_description
1 polymer ?
#
loop_
_entity_poly.entity_id
_entity_poly.type
_entity_poly.pdbx_seq_one_letter_code
_entity_poly.pdbx_strand_id
1 'polypeptide(L)'
;MSVGKSIKHESAIQHVTGAAKYVDDQLKIEGLVSCWPVMSEYARAQLISINSKAALAIDGVLTVITAKDIKGKNDTGAIINDEVLLPDHEISYANQAIAWVVAESEDIARQAAGKVSVELKELKPILTIKDAIKNKSFHGGPQKMARGNPKKALKAADYQLTDEFEMGGQDHFYLETHASWVIPDNEGNYKVYSSTQHPSETQATVAHVLGIASNKVVCVSPRMGGGFGGKESQANPFAAIAALAAKKTARPARVRLSRSLDMKLTGKRHPLLAKYKLGFSKTGKIQALDIKLYSDAGWSTDLSHAIMQRSLFHIDNSYFIPDISVTGYACKTNKTSQTAFRGFGGPQSIVIIENIIDDIARTLNMPADKVRELNFYKEGQETHYGQVLNNVRLQKVWKLAKSNSKFSKRQTAIRKFNAKNKYKKRGLAITPLKFGISFTFTILNQAGAFILIYTDGSIQLNHGGTEMGQGLHTKMLQVAAASLGVSYERFRVMPTATD
;
A
#
# COMPACT_ATOMS: atom_id res chain seq x y z
N MET A 1 31.64 -2.25 17.39
CA MET A 1 30.82 -2.34 16.15
C MET A 1 29.56 -3.17 16.37
N SER A 2 28.39 -2.59 16.08
CA SER A 2 27.06 -3.22 16.21
C SER A 2 26.46 -3.70 14.88
N VAL A 3 26.96 -3.23 13.72
CA VAL A 3 26.51 -3.69 12.39
C VAL A 3 26.72 -5.20 12.24
N GLY A 4 25.72 -5.89 11.71
CA GLY A 4 25.73 -7.35 11.54
C GLY A 4 25.44 -8.16 12.81
N LYS A 5 25.29 -7.51 13.98
CA LYS A 5 24.88 -8.16 15.23
C LYS A 5 23.36 -8.12 15.40
N SER A 6 22.82 -9.15 16.03
CA SER A 6 21.41 -9.21 16.44
C SER A 6 21.20 -8.38 17.70
N ILE A 7 20.74 -7.14 17.55
CA ILE A 7 20.33 -6.27 18.67
C ILE A 7 18.81 -6.23 18.77
N LYS A 8 18.30 -5.92 19.98
CA LYS A 8 16.87 -5.72 20.21
C LYS A 8 16.41 -4.47 19.47
N HIS A 9 15.13 -4.45 19.08
CA HIS A 9 14.48 -3.24 18.56
C HIS A 9 14.61 -2.11 19.62
N GLU A 10 14.89 -0.88 19.19
CA GLU A 10 15.18 0.23 20.12
C GLU A 10 14.00 0.56 21.05
N SER A 11 12.77 0.42 20.54
CA SER A 11 11.53 0.53 21.31
C SER A 11 11.04 -0.79 21.95
N ALA A 12 11.82 -1.89 21.93
CA ALA A 12 11.34 -3.21 22.37
C ALA A 12 10.79 -3.22 23.81
N ILE A 13 11.53 -2.60 24.75
CA ILE A 13 11.09 -2.51 26.15
C ILE A 13 9.81 -1.67 26.24
N GLN A 14 9.78 -0.54 25.53
CA GLN A 14 8.62 0.36 25.53
C GLN A 14 7.35 -0.32 24.98
N HIS A 15 7.49 -1.22 23.99
CA HIS A 15 6.36 -1.99 23.46
C HIS A 15 5.78 -2.94 24.52
N VAL A 16 6.61 -3.64 25.29
CA VAL A 16 6.13 -4.63 26.27
C VAL A 16 5.64 -4.01 27.57
N THR A 17 6.11 -2.80 27.92
CA THR A 17 5.66 -2.05 29.10
C THR A 17 4.47 -1.13 28.83
N GLY A 18 4.08 -0.95 27.57
CA GLY A 18 3.07 0.04 27.18
C GLY A 18 3.56 1.50 27.21
N ALA A 19 4.87 1.73 27.38
CA ALA A 19 5.46 3.07 27.39
C ALA A 19 5.67 3.64 25.98
N ALA A 20 5.59 2.82 24.93
CA ALA A 20 5.72 3.28 23.56
C ALA A 20 4.49 4.10 23.17
N LYS A 21 4.71 5.37 22.85
CA LYS A 21 3.66 6.29 22.41
C LYS A 21 3.35 6.12 20.91
N TYR A 22 2.10 5.85 20.59
CA TYR A 22 1.52 5.96 19.24
C TYR A 22 0.77 7.29 19.08
N VAL A 23 0.06 7.49 17.97
CA VAL A 23 -0.55 8.80 17.66
C VAL A 23 -1.74 9.14 18.55
N ASP A 24 -2.55 8.16 18.97
CA ASP A 24 -3.69 8.44 19.88
C ASP A 24 -3.29 8.34 21.37
N ASP A 25 -2.04 7.96 21.67
CA ASP A 25 -1.49 7.94 23.05
C ASP A 25 -0.86 9.29 23.47
N GLN A 26 -0.91 10.28 22.57
CA GLN A 26 -0.46 11.64 22.86
C GLN A 26 -1.22 12.17 24.09
N LEU A 27 -0.55 13.01 24.87
CA LEU A 27 -1.18 13.60 26.05
C LEU A 27 -2.36 14.46 25.59
N LYS A 28 -3.56 14.16 26.11
CA LYS A 28 -4.75 14.93 25.76
C LYS A 28 -4.54 16.39 26.15
N ILE A 29 -4.71 17.25 25.16
CA ILE A 29 -4.62 18.70 25.33
C ILE A 29 -6.01 19.19 25.70
N GLU A 30 -6.07 20.19 26.57
CA GLU A 30 -7.32 20.87 26.90
C GLU A 30 -8.00 21.38 25.62
N GLY A 31 -9.33 21.21 25.54
CA GLY A 31 -10.09 21.62 24.38
C GLY A 31 -9.97 20.71 23.15
N LEU A 32 -9.28 19.55 23.22
CA LEU A 32 -9.22 18.60 22.10
C LEU A 32 -10.62 18.18 21.60
N VAL A 33 -10.89 18.36 20.30
CA VAL A 33 -12.16 17.97 19.64
C VAL A 33 -11.99 16.70 18.80
N SER A 34 -13.05 15.93 18.63
CA SER A 34 -13.05 14.69 17.86
C SER A 34 -13.94 14.80 16.61
N CYS A 35 -13.51 14.17 15.52
CA CYS A 35 -14.23 14.19 14.24
C CYS A 35 -14.85 12.83 13.93
N TRP A 36 -16.07 12.80 13.40
CA TRP A 36 -16.74 11.58 12.94
C TRP A 36 -17.38 11.76 11.55
N PRO A 37 -17.24 10.79 10.62
CA PRO A 37 -17.72 10.95 9.25
C PRO A 37 -19.23 10.71 9.11
N VAL A 38 -19.85 11.47 8.21
CA VAL A 38 -21.15 11.17 7.59
C VAL A 38 -20.85 10.50 6.25
N MET A 39 -21.35 9.30 6.03
CA MET A 39 -20.94 8.44 4.91
C MET A 39 -22.09 8.15 3.94
N SER A 40 -21.77 7.99 2.66
CA SER A 40 -22.74 7.55 1.64
C SER A 40 -23.12 6.08 1.80
N GLU A 41 -24.37 5.75 1.54
CA GLU A 41 -24.84 4.36 1.39
C GLU A 41 -24.73 3.86 -0.06
N TYR A 42 -24.62 4.77 -1.03
CA TYR A 42 -24.55 4.45 -2.45
C TYR A 42 -23.12 4.26 -2.94
N ALA A 43 -22.91 3.27 -3.81
CA ALA A 43 -21.65 3.09 -4.53
C ALA A 43 -21.39 4.22 -5.54
N ARG A 44 -22.45 4.82 -6.08
CA ARG A 44 -22.36 5.99 -6.94
C ARG A 44 -23.65 6.79 -6.87
N ALA A 45 -23.56 8.09 -6.67
CA ALA A 45 -24.74 8.96 -6.59
C ALA A 45 -24.39 10.41 -6.89
N GLN A 46 -25.35 11.19 -7.38
CA GLN A 46 -25.23 12.64 -7.40
C GLN A 46 -25.58 13.19 -6.01
N LEU A 47 -24.74 14.09 -5.50
CA LEU A 47 -25.00 14.82 -4.26
C LEU A 47 -25.93 15.99 -4.55
N ILE A 48 -27.13 16.00 -3.94
CA ILE A 48 -28.13 17.05 -4.14
C ILE A 48 -28.03 18.10 -3.04
N SER A 49 -28.11 17.68 -1.78
CA SER A 49 -28.08 18.60 -0.63
C SER A 49 -27.58 17.93 0.66
N ILE A 50 -27.03 18.75 1.56
CA ILE A 50 -26.63 18.36 2.92
C ILE A 50 -27.31 19.31 3.90
N ASN A 51 -28.02 18.77 4.89
CA ASN A 51 -28.64 19.52 5.97
C ASN A 51 -28.10 19.03 7.33
N SER A 52 -27.34 19.89 8.00
CA SER A 52 -26.71 19.64 9.30
C SER A 52 -27.42 20.28 10.49
N LYS A 53 -28.59 20.94 10.30
CA LYS A 53 -29.27 21.69 11.37
C LYS A 53 -29.55 20.84 12.61
N ALA A 54 -30.05 19.62 12.43
CA ALA A 54 -30.35 18.72 13.55
C ALA A 54 -29.09 18.23 14.28
N ALA A 55 -27.98 18.03 13.55
CA ALA A 55 -26.70 17.68 14.15
C ALA A 55 -26.12 18.85 14.96
N LEU A 56 -26.17 20.08 14.43
CA LEU A 56 -25.67 21.29 15.08
C LEU A 56 -26.47 21.69 16.32
N ALA A 57 -27.70 21.20 16.48
CA ALA A 57 -28.53 21.45 17.65
C ALA A 57 -28.18 20.55 18.85
N ILE A 58 -27.32 19.54 18.67
CA ILE A 58 -26.90 18.64 19.76
C ILE A 58 -25.81 19.33 20.58
N ASP A 59 -25.98 19.34 21.90
CA ASP A 59 -24.99 19.92 22.81
C ASP A 59 -23.61 19.26 22.66
N GLY A 60 -22.56 20.09 22.72
CA GLY A 60 -21.18 19.67 22.45
C GLY A 60 -20.81 19.48 20.97
N VAL A 61 -21.72 19.68 20.00
CA VAL A 61 -21.37 19.76 18.58
C VAL A 61 -20.91 21.17 18.23
N LEU A 62 -19.71 21.28 17.66
CA LEU A 62 -19.10 22.57 17.34
C LEU A 62 -19.39 22.98 15.89
N THR A 63 -19.27 22.03 14.97
CA THR A 63 -19.44 22.30 13.54
C THR A 63 -19.59 21.01 12.74
N VAL A 64 -20.09 21.14 11.51
CA VAL A 64 -19.94 20.14 10.45
C VAL A 64 -19.01 20.69 9.38
N ILE A 65 -18.09 19.86 8.88
CA ILE A 65 -17.16 20.13 7.80
C ILE A 65 -17.72 19.51 6.53
N THR A 66 -17.84 20.30 5.47
CA THR A 66 -18.23 19.89 4.12
C THR A 66 -17.20 20.41 3.12
N ALA A 67 -17.33 20.05 1.83
CA ALA A 67 -16.46 20.60 0.78
C ALA A 67 -16.41 22.14 0.76
N LYS A 68 -17.48 22.82 1.20
CA LYS A 68 -17.56 24.30 1.28
C LYS A 68 -16.59 24.93 2.29
N ASP A 69 -16.09 24.14 3.24
CA ASP A 69 -15.17 24.61 4.27
C ASP A 69 -13.69 24.60 3.82
N ILE A 70 -13.42 24.01 2.65
CA ILE A 70 -12.08 23.90 2.09
C ILE A 70 -11.74 25.19 1.34
N LYS A 71 -10.87 26.02 1.92
CA LYS A 71 -10.40 27.27 1.31
C LYS A 71 -9.26 27.08 0.31
N GLY A 72 -8.48 26.01 0.49
CA GLY A 72 -7.43 25.61 -0.43
C GLY A 72 -8.00 24.82 -1.60
N LYS A 73 -7.34 23.72 -2.01
CA LYS A 73 -7.94 22.81 -2.98
C LYS A 73 -8.46 21.55 -2.30
N ASN A 74 -9.62 21.11 -2.78
CA ASN A 74 -10.33 19.92 -2.32
C ASN A 74 -9.76 18.67 -2.99
N ASP A 75 -8.52 18.30 -2.67
CA ASP A 75 -7.84 17.14 -3.23
C ASP A 75 -6.79 16.58 -2.26
N THR A 76 -6.65 15.25 -2.24
CA THR A 76 -5.65 14.51 -1.46
C THR A 76 -4.94 13.42 -2.26
N GLY A 77 -4.96 13.53 -3.59
CA GLY A 77 -4.32 12.57 -4.48
C GLY A 77 -2.80 12.64 -4.38
N ALA A 78 -2.14 11.48 -4.28
CA ALA A 78 -0.69 11.40 -4.09
C ALA A 78 0.12 11.75 -5.35
N ILE A 79 -0.28 11.21 -6.50
CA ILE A 79 0.44 11.37 -7.78
C ILE A 79 -0.38 12.20 -8.77
N ILE A 80 -1.67 11.87 -8.89
CA ILE A 80 -2.63 12.56 -9.73
C ILE A 80 -3.63 13.23 -8.80
N ASN A 81 -3.93 14.50 -9.07
CA ASN A 81 -4.91 15.27 -8.31
C ASN A 81 -6.33 14.91 -8.79
N ASP A 82 -6.74 13.65 -8.58
CA ASP A 82 -8.05 13.10 -8.94
C ASP A 82 -8.80 12.49 -7.75
N GLU A 83 -8.43 12.88 -6.52
CA GLU A 83 -8.99 12.34 -5.29
C GLU A 83 -9.49 13.47 -4.40
N VAL A 84 -10.74 13.88 -4.60
CA VAL A 84 -11.40 14.89 -3.76
C VAL A 84 -11.46 14.46 -2.29
N LEU A 85 -11.11 15.38 -1.38
CA LEU A 85 -11.16 15.13 0.06
C LEU A 85 -12.60 14.90 0.54
N LEU A 86 -13.51 15.79 0.11
CA LEU A 86 -14.95 15.70 0.36
C LEU A 86 -15.71 15.91 -0.95
N PRO A 87 -16.68 15.05 -1.30
CA PRO A 87 -17.44 15.22 -2.52
C PRO A 87 -18.32 16.48 -2.46
N ASP A 88 -18.33 17.25 -3.54
CA ASP A 88 -19.21 18.41 -3.76
C ASP A 88 -20.29 18.15 -4.82
N HIS A 89 -20.07 17.17 -5.71
CA HIS A 89 -20.97 16.86 -6.83
C HIS A 89 -21.37 15.38 -6.93
N GLU A 90 -20.41 14.45 -6.84
CA GLU A 90 -20.65 13.02 -7.07
C GLU A 90 -20.04 12.19 -5.93
N ILE A 91 -20.79 11.20 -5.47
CA ILE A 91 -20.32 10.10 -4.65
C ILE A 91 -19.73 9.04 -5.57
N SER A 92 -18.51 8.61 -5.26
CA SER A 92 -17.69 7.73 -6.08
C SER A 92 -17.62 6.29 -5.57
N TYR A 93 -17.91 6.05 -4.28
CA TYR A 93 -17.92 4.70 -3.69
C TYR A 93 -18.81 4.62 -2.44
N ALA A 94 -19.20 3.40 -2.07
CA ALA A 94 -20.03 3.16 -0.90
C ALA A 94 -19.22 3.40 0.37
N ASN A 95 -19.80 4.10 1.34
CA ASN A 95 -19.19 4.61 2.56
C ASN A 95 -18.24 5.82 2.37
N GLN A 96 -18.18 6.45 1.19
CA GLN A 96 -17.40 7.68 1.03
C GLN A 96 -17.86 8.72 2.05
N ALA A 97 -16.89 9.31 2.76
CA ALA A 97 -17.16 10.40 3.69
C ALA A 97 -17.61 11.65 2.93
N ILE A 98 -18.84 12.10 3.18
CA ILE A 98 -19.49 13.24 2.55
C ILE A 98 -19.23 14.52 3.36
N ALA A 99 -19.26 14.37 4.69
CA ALA A 99 -19.04 15.43 5.65
C ALA A 99 -18.43 14.84 6.93
N TRP A 100 -17.93 15.70 7.81
CA TRP A 100 -17.42 15.30 9.13
C TRP A 100 -18.02 16.18 10.22
N VAL A 101 -18.60 15.56 11.24
CA VAL A 101 -19.06 16.26 12.44
C VAL A 101 -17.90 16.41 13.41
N VAL A 102 -17.73 17.62 13.96
CA VAL A 102 -16.71 17.95 14.96
C VAL A 102 -17.42 18.24 16.27
N ALA A 103 -17.07 17.51 17.33
CA ALA A 103 -17.67 17.65 18.64
C ALA A 103 -16.63 17.52 19.77
N GLU A 104 -17.03 17.86 20.99
CA GLU A 104 -16.17 17.79 22.18
C GLU A 104 -15.75 16.35 22.55
N SER A 105 -16.51 15.35 22.08
CA SER A 105 -16.15 13.94 22.21
C SER A 105 -16.49 13.16 20.96
N GLU A 106 -15.83 12.00 20.80
CA GLU A 106 -16.08 11.08 19.69
C GLU A 106 -17.52 10.55 19.72
N ASP A 107 -18.06 10.28 20.90
CA ASP A 107 -19.44 9.79 21.05
C ASP A 107 -20.48 10.82 20.63
N ILE A 108 -20.30 12.10 20.99
CA ILE A 108 -21.18 13.18 20.54
C ILE A 108 -21.06 13.34 19.01
N ALA A 109 -19.85 13.37 18.46
CA ALA A 109 -19.63 13.48 17.02
C ALA A 109 -20.31 12.32 16.26
N ARG A 110 -20.22 11.09 16.77
CA ARG A 110 -20.84 9.90 16.20
C ARG A 110 -22.37 9.98 16.21
N GLN A 111 -22.96 10.35 17.34
CA GLN A 111 -24.42 10.49 17.46
C GLN A 111 -24.95 11.60 16.53
N ALA A 112 -24.25 12.74 16.50
CA ALA A 112 -24.61 13.88 15.66
C ALA A 112 -24.42 13.61 14.16
N ALA A 113 -23.42 12.82 13.77
CA ALA A 113 -23.26 12.39 12.37
C ALA A 113 -24.49 11.63 11.85
N GLY A 114 -25.14 10.83 12.71
CA GLY A 114 -26.42 10.16 12.39
C GLY A 114 -27.63 11.09 12.28
N LYS A 115 -27.48 12.39 12.56
CA LYS A 115 -28.52 13.42 12.43
C LYS A 115 -28.29 14.36 11.25
N VAL A 116 -27.23 14.17 10.47
CA VAL A 116 -27.01 14.89 9.22
C VAL A 116 -27.83 14.23 8.12
N SER A 117 -28.75 15.00 7.52
CA SER A 117 -29.55 14.53 6.38
C SER A 117 -28.81 14.82 5.09
N VAL A 118 -28.63 13.80 4.25
CA VAL A 118 -28.00 13.92 2.93
C VAL A 118 -28.96 13.43 1.87
N GLU A 119 -29.23 14.28 0.89
CA GLU A 119 -30.05 13.94 -0.27
C GLU A 119 -29.15 13.50 -1.42
N LEU A 120 -29.32 12.25 -1.85
CA LEU A 120 -28.53 11.61 -2.89
C LEU A 120 -29.45 11.06 -3.98
N LYS A 121 -29.05 11.20 -5.24
CA LYS A 121 -29.70 10.54 -6.38
C LYS A 121 -28.80 9.43 -6.89
N GLU A 122 -29.22 8.18 -6.70
CA GLU A 122 -28.45 7.00 -7.11
C GLU A 122 -28.11 7.01 -8.61
N LEU A 123 -26.87 6.63 -8.93
CA LEU A 123 -26.38 6.45 -10.29
C LEU A 123 -25.85 5.03 -10.45
N LYS A 124 -25.87 4.52 -11.69
CA LYS A 124 -25.38 3.17 -11.98
C LYS A 124 -23.86 3.07 -11.74
N PRO A 125 -23.38 2.18 -10.84
CA PRO A 125 -21.96 2.02 -10.58
C PRO A 125 -21.29 0.97 -11.50
N ILE A 126 -19.95 1.03 -11.58
CA ILE A 126 -19.09 -0.02 -12.15
C ILE A 126 -18.37 -0.70 -10.98
N LEU A 127 -18.65 -1.97 -10.70
CA LEU A 127 -18.16 -2.64 -9.47
C LEU A 127 -17.16 -3.77 -9.71
N THR A 128 -16.99 -4.23 -10.95
CA THR A 128 -16.10 -5.36 -11.25
C THR A 128 -15.07 -4.99 -12.32
N ILE A 129 -13.94 -5.70 -12.31
CA ILE A 129 -12.93 -5.59 -13.38
C ILE A 129 -13.56 -5.90 -14.75
N LYS A 130 -14.43 -6.91 -14.81
CA LYS A 130 -15.11 -7.30 -16.06
C LYS A 130 -16.04 -6.20 -16.57
N ASP A 131 -16.77 -5.53 -15.68
CA ASP A 131 -17.59 -4.36 -16.05
C ASP A 131 -16.74 -3.19 -16.50
N ALA A 132 -15.61 -2.91 -15.82
CA ALA A 132 -14.69 -1.87 -16.22
C ALA A 132 -14.11 -2.14 -17.62
N ILE A 133 -13.72 -3.38 -17.92
CA ILE A 133 -13.27 -3.80 -19.26
C ILE A 133 -14.37 -3.58 -20.30
N LYS A 134 -15.60 -4.03 -20.02
CA LYS A 134 -16.75 -3.89 -20.94
C LYS A 134 -17.05 -2.43 -21.25
N ASN A 135 -16.98 -1.56 -20.24
CA ASN A 135 -17.26 -0.12 -20.37
C ASN A 135 -16.02 0.70 -20.76
N LYS A 136 -14.86 0.08 -20.99
CA LYS A 136 -13.57 0.75 -21.21
C LYS A 136 -13.24 1.80 -20.13
N SER A 137 -13.62 1.52 -18.88
CA SER A 137 -13.40 2.40 -17.74
C SER A 137 -12.03 2.11 -17.11
N PHE A 138 -11.05 2.96 -17.43
CA PHE A 138 -9.68 2.84 -16.96
C PHE A 138 -9.17 4.19 -16.47
N HIS A 139 -8.28 4.17 -15.50
CA HIS A 139 -7.42 5.31 -15.20
C HIS A 139 -6.31 5.34 -16.24
N GLY A 140 -6.32 6.33 -17.12
CA GLY A 140 -5.32 6.50 -18.17
C GLY A 140 -5.26 5.38 -19.23
N GLY A 141 -4.14 5.34 -19.96
CA GLY A 141 -3.87 4.35 -21.01
C GLY A 141 -3.16 3.09 -20.50
N PRO A 142 -3.08 2.02 -21.33
CA PRO A 142 -2.38 0.80 -20.96
C PRO A 142 -0.86 0.98 -20.87
N GLN A 143 -0.26 0.32 -19.88
CA GLN A 143 1.20 0.16 -19.79
C GLN A 143 1.62 -1.11 -20.52
N LYS A 144 2.75 -1.10 -21.22
CA LYS A 144 3.22 -2.24 -22.03
C LYS A 144 4.70 -2.51 -21.82
N MET A 145 5.06 -3.79 -21.76
CA MET A 145 6.44 -4.28 -21.84
C MET A 145 6.48 -5.48 -22.78
N ALA A 146 7.55 -5.62 -23.55
CA ALA A 146 7.66 -6.71 -24.51
C ALA A 146 9.11 -7.05 -24.83
N ARG A 147 9.32 -8.30 -25.24
CA ARG A 147 10.55 -8.82 -25.84
C ARG A 147 10.20 -9.83 -26.92
N GLY A 148 10.97 -9.82 -28.01
CA GLY A 148 10.80 -10.77 -29.11
C GLY A 148 9.48 -10.61 -29.87
N ASN A 149 8.98 -11.70 -30.46
CA ASN A 149 7.73 -11.76 -31.22
C ASN A 149 6.83 -12.92 -30.72
N PRO A 150 6.06 -12.69 -29.64
CA PRO A 150 5.18 -13.70 -29.04
C PRO A 150 4.18 -14.30 -30.02
N LYS A 151 3.66 -13.50 -30.98
CA LYS A 151 2.69 -13.98 -31.96
C LYS A 151 3.28 -15.06 -32.86
N LYS A 152 4.53 -14.89 -33.30
CA LYS A 152 5.24 -15.89 -34.11
C LYS A 152 5.59 -17.12 -33.27
N ALA A 153 6.13 -16.91 -32.08
CA ALA A 153 6.56 -17.98 -31.19
C ALA A 153 5.39 -18.84 -30.67
N LEU A 154 4.22 -18.24 -30.38
CA LEU A 154 2.99 -18.97 -30.02
C LEU A 154 2.57 -19.95 -31.11
N LYS A 155 2.59 -19.53 -32.38
CA LYS A 155 2.22 -20.40 -33.51
C LYS A 155 3.18 -21.57 -33.72
N ALA A 156 4.44 -21.40 -33.35
CA ALA A 156 5.49 -22.41 -33.49
C ALA A 156 5.62 -23.33 -32.26
N ALA A 157 4.88 -23.06 -31.19
CA ALA A 157 4.96 -23.84 -29.95
C ALA A 157 4.32 -25.22 -30.08
N ASP A 158 4.91 -26.22 -29.44
CA ASP A 158 4.37 -27.59 -29.41
C ASP A 158 3.01 -27.66 -28.71
N TYR A 159 2.87 -26.90 -27.61
CA TYR A 159 1.64 -26.76 -26.85
C TYR A 159 1.25 -25.29 -26.72
N GLN A 160 -0.05 -25.03 -26.82
CA GLN A 160 -0.64 -23.71 -26.61
C GLN A 160 -1.77 -23.80 -25.60
N LEU A 161 -1.80 -22.88 -24.64
CA LEU A 161 -2.87 -22.73 -23.66
C LEU A 161 -3.40 -21.30 -23.67
N THR A 162 -4.71 -21.14 -23.49
CA THR A 162 -5.37 -19.84 -23.27
C THR A 162 -6.19 -19.96 -22.00
N ASP A 163 -5.95 -19.08 -21.04
CA ASP A 163 -6.64 -19.14 -19.74
C ASP A 163 -6.77 -17.76 -19.09
N GLU A 164 -7.54 -17.71 -18.01
CA GLU A 164 -7.72 -16.53 -17.16
C GLU A 164 -7.44 -16.89 -15.69
N PHE A 165 -6.82 -15.96 -14.96
CA PHE A 165 -6.54 -16.11 -13.53
C PHE A 165 -7.05 -14.89 -12.76
N GLU A 166 -7.84 -15.11 -11.73
CA GLU A 166 -8.41 -14.03 -10.89
C GLU A 166 -7.98 -14.20 -9.44
N MET A 167 -7.64 -13.08 -8.78
CA MET A 167 -7.36 -13.02 -7.36
C MET A 167 -8.04 -11.83 -6.68
N GLY A 168 -8.48 -12.04 -5.44
CA GLY A 168 -9.04 -11.01 -4.59
C GLY A 168 -8.01 -10.01 -4.07
N GLY A 169 -8.51 -8.93 -3.47
CA GLY A 169 -7.71 -7.94 -2.74
C GLY A 169 -7.34 -8.40 -1.33
N GLN A 170 -6.72 -7.50 -0.57
CA GLN A 170 -6.26 -7.77 0.80
C GLN A 170 -6.22 -6.49 1.63
N ASP A 171 -6.87 -6.50 2.79
CA ASP A 171 -6.79 -5.41 3.78
C ASP A 171 -5.48 -5.47 4.58
N HIS A 172 -4.88 -4.32 4.85
CA HIS A 172 -3.58 -4.23 5.55
C HIS A 172 -3.65 -4.72 6.98
N PHE A 173 -4.76 -4.42 7.66
CA PHE A 173 -5.00 -4.80 9.04
C PHE A 173 -3.84 -4.45 10.00
N TYR A 174 -3.16 -3.32 9.77
CA TYR A 174 -2.24 -2.74 10.76
C TYR A 174 -2.98 -2.56 12.09
N LEU A 175 -2.34 -2.88 13.22
CA LEU A 175 -3.05 -2.94 14.51
C LEU A 175 -3.49 -1.55 14.99
N GLU A 176 -2.64 -0.54 14.82
CA GLU A 176 -3.03 0.87 14.97
C GLU A 176 -3.71 1.33 13.68
N THR A 177 -5.00 1.67 13.73
CA THR A 177 -5.75 2.27 12.61
C THR A 177 -5.22 3.66 12.23
N HIS A 178 -5.74 4.26 11.17
CA HIS A 178 -5.42 5.65 10.86
C HIS A 178 -5.78 6.59 12.02
N ALA A 179 -4.81 7.42 12.38
CA ALA A 179 -4.92 8.41 13.43
C ALA A 179 -4.14 9.67 13.05
N SER A 180 -4.74 10.82 13.31
CA SER A 180 -4.15 12.14 13.11
C SER A 180 -4.61 13.10 14.21
N TRP A 181 -3.66 13.83 14.80
CA TRP A 181 -3.90 14.90 15.77
C TRP A 181 -3.27 16.18 15.23
N VAL A 182 -4.04 17.27 15.21
CA VAL A 182 -3.57 18.56 14.71
C VAL A 182 -3.73 19.61 15.80
N ILE A 183 -2.64 20.32 16.08
CA ILE A 183 -2.58 21.39 17.06
C ILE A 183 -2.31 22.69 16.28
N PRO A 184 -3.28 23.60 16.20
CA PRO A 184 -3.03 24.94 15.68
C PRO A 184 -2.28 25.76 16.74
N ASP A 185 -1.44 26.69 16.31
CA ASP A 185 -0.94 27.77 17.17
C ASP A 185 -1.64 29.10 16.87
N ASN A 186 -1.30 30.13 17.64
CA ASN A 186 -1.88 31.46 17.52
C ASN A 186 -1.32 32.27 16.32
N GLU A 187 -0.33 31.74 15.60
CA GLU A 187 0.34 32.39 14.45
C GLU A 187 -0.07 31.75 13.10
N GLY A 188 -1.06 30.87 13.13
CA GLY A 188 -1.55 30.16 11.96
C GLY A 188 -0.61 29.06 11.46
N ASN A 189 0.26 28.54 12.33
CA ASN A 189 1.01 27.31 12.07
C ASN A 189 0.26 26.09 12.65
N TYR A 190 0.55 24.92 12.10
CA TYR A 190 -0.12 23.67 12.44
C TYR A 190 0.90 22.57 12.69
N LYS A 191 0.86 21.98 13.88
CA LYS A 191 1.62 20.76 14.19
C LYS A 191 0.72 19.55 14.02
N VAL A 192 1.09 18.67 13.10
CA VAL A 192 0.35 17.46 12.74
C VAL A 192 1.11 16.25 13.27
N TYR A 193 0.50 15.48 14.15
CA TYR A 193 0.95 14.13 14.48
C TYR A 193 0.13 13.15 13.65
N SER A 194 0.77 12.39 12.77
CA SER A 194 0.06 11.47 11.87
C SER A 194 0.69 10.09 11.86
N SER A 195 -0.18 9.06 11.83
CA SER A 195 0.23 7.68 11.63
C SER A 195 0.41 7.49 10.12
N THR A 196 1.55 7.92 9.59
CA THR A 196 1.85 8.03 8.15
C THR A 196 3.25 7.54 7.82
N GLN A 197 3.41 6.90 6.66
CA GLN A 197 4.71 6.54 6.13
C GLN A 197 5.36 7.71 5.38
N HIS A 198 4.59 8.74 5.02
CA HIS A 198 5.01 9.83 4.13
C HIS A 198 4.70 11.21 4.73
N PRO A 199 5.38 11.61 5.83
CA PRO A 199 5.09 12.87 6.51
C PRO A 199 5.23 14.12 5.62
N SER A 200 6.15 14.12 4.64
CA SER A 200 6.28 15.23 3.68
C SER A 200 5.04 15.42 2.79
N GLU A 201 4.43 14.34 2.30
CA GLU A 201 3.20 14.42 1.50
C GLU A 201 1.99 14.77 2.38
N THR A 202 1.93 14.24 3.60
CA THR A 202 0.91 14.63 4.58
C THR A 202 1.00 16.12 4.89
N GLN A 203 2.20 16.67 5.11
CA GLN A 203 2.42 18.11 5.28
C GLN A 203 1.93 18.92 4.07
N ALA A 204 2.35 18.52 2.87
CA ALA A 204 1.97 19.19 1.63
C ALA A 204 0.45 19.17 1.43
N THR A 205 -0.20 18.03 1.67
CA THR A 205 -1.66 17.89 1.53
C THR A 205 -2.41 18.76 2.53
N VAL A 206 -1.99 18.77 3.80
CA VAL A 206 -2.61 19.63 4.82
C VAL A 206 -2.48 21.11 4.43
N ALA A 207 -1.29 21.56 4.03
CA ALA A 207 -1.06 22.93 3.60
C ALA A 207 -1.95 23.31 2.40
N HIS A 208 -2.03 22.40 1.42
CA HIS A 208 -2.81 22.55 0.19
C HIS A 208 -4.31 22.67 0.46
N VAL A 209 -4.87 21.82 1.33
CA VAL A 209 -6.29 21.83 1.72
C VAL A 209 -6.63 23.07 2.53
N LEU A 210 -5.75 23.47 3.46
CA LEU A 210 -5.94 24.68 4.26
C LEU A 210 -5.77 25.97 3.45
N GLY A 211 -5.10 25.92 2.30
CA GLY A 211 -4.75 27.09 1.49
C GLY A 211 -3.63 27.93 2.11
N ILE A 212 -2.62 27.28 2.69
CA ILE A 212 -1.46 27.92 3.33
C ILE A 212 -0.15 27.35 2.77
N ALA A 213 0.98 28.00 3.06
CA ALA A 213 2.29 27.51 2.66
C ALA A 213 2.74 26.30 3.50
N SER A 214 3.51 25.37 2.91
CA SER A 214 3.98 24.16 3.62
C SER A 214 4.85 24.46 4.83
N ASN A 215 5.56 25.59 4.86
CA ASN A 215 6.35 26.03 6.02
C ASN A 215 5.50 26.39 7.26
N LYS A 216 4.19 26.53 7.11
CA LYS A 216 3.23 26.71 8.20
C LYS A 216 2.73 25.38 8.77
N VAL A 217 3.18 24.26 8.24
CA VAL A 217 2.74 22.92 8.67
C VAL A 217 3.96 22.10 9.03
N VAL A 218 3.98 21.48 10.19
CA VAL A 218 5.00 20.49 10.57
C VAL A 218 4.30 19.15 10.76
N CYS A 219 4.68 18.13 9.99
CA CYS A 219 4.17 16.78 10.15
C CYS A 219 5.19 15.90 10.87
N VAL A 220 4.81 15.43 12.05
CA VAL A 220 5.55 14.47 12.86
C VAL A 220 4.91 13.10 12.70
N SER A 221 5.69 12.11 12.29
CA SER A 221 5.35 10.69 12.37
C SER A 221 6.12 10.09 13.54
N PRO A 222 5.48 9.82 14.70
CA PRO A 222 6.12 9.17 15.83
C PRO A 222 6.58 7.75 15.49
N ARG A 223 5.73 6.76 15.74
CA ARG A 223 5.86 5.37 15.31
C ARG A 223 4.48 4.90 14.90
N MET A 224 4.43 3.92 14.01
CA MET A 224 3.17 3.32 13.57
C MET A 224 3.00 1.91 14.14
N GLY A 225 1.78 1.57 14.56
CA GLY A 225 1.39 0.19 14.89
C GLY A 225 1.14 -0.65 13.63
N GLY A 226 2.10 -0.64 12.71
CA GLY A 226 2.02 -1.18 11.36
C GLY A 226 1.54 -0.16 10.32
N GLY A 227 1.97 -0.36 9.07
CA GLY A 227 1.56 0.46 7.91
C GLY A 227 1.40 -0.37 6.64
N PHE A 228 2.41 -1.18 6.29
CA PHE A 228 2.35 -2.16 5.19
C PHE A 228 2.01 -1.59 3.81
N GLY A 229 2.20 -0.29 3.59
CA GLY A 229 1.81 0.46 2.38
C GLY A 229 0.50 1.22 2.55
N GLY A 230 -0.41 0.77 3.41
CA GLY A 230 -1.72 1.41 3.58
C GLY A 230 -1.66 2.78 4.25
N LYS A 231 -0.50 3.18 4.77
CA LYS A 231 -0.24 4.51 5.33
C LYS A 231 0.74 5.33 4.47
N GLU A 232 0.98 4.90 3.22
CA GLU A 232 1.84 5.62 2.27
C GLU A 232 1.19 6.91 1.78
N SER A 233 -0.04 6.84 1.26
CA SER A 233 -0.84 7.99 0.82
C SER A 233 -2.13 8.17 1.62
N GLN A 234 -2.76 7.07 2.04
CA GLN A 234 -4.13 7.09 2.62
C GLN A 234 -4.21 7.73 4.02
N ALA A 235 -3.10 8.17 4.61
CA ALA A 235 -3.12 8.96 5.84
C ALA A 235 -3.49 10.44 5.59
N ASN A 236 -3.31 10.92 4.36
CA ASN A 236 -3.45 12.34 4.00
C ASN A 236 -4.88 12.87 4.23
N PRO A 237 -5.97 12.17 3.84
CA PRO A 237 -7.33 12.67 4.06
C PRO A 237 -7.65 12.94 5.52
N PHE A 238 -7.23 12.05 6.43
CA PHE A 238 -7.56 12.15 7.84
C PHE A 238 -6.79 13.27 8.54
N ALA A 239 -5.52 13.48 8.15
CA ALA A 239 -4.75 14.63 8.60
C ALA A 239 -5.35 15.94 8.12
N ALA A 240 -5.82 15.99 6.85
CA ALA A 240 -6.46 17.17 6.28
C ALA A 240 -7.79 17.50 6.98
N ILE A 241 -8.64 16.51 7.28
CA ILE A 241 -9.88 16.72 8.04
C ILE A 241 -9.60 17.22 9.46
N ALA A 242 -8.65 16.61 10.16
CA ALA A 242 -8.25 17.08 11.49
C ALA A 242 -7.73 18.53 11.43
N ALA A 243 -6.99 18.90 10.39
CA ALA A 243 -6.51 20.27 10.20
C ALA A 243 -7.64 21.27 9.90
N LEU A 244 -8.62 20.89 9.07
CA LEU A 244 -9.83 21.70 8.83
C LEU A 244 -10.64 21.91 10.11
N ALA A 245 -10.80 20.86 10.91
CA ALA A 245 -11.46 20.93 12.21
C ALA A 245 -10.72 21.88 13.16
N ALA A 246 -9.39 21.75 13.24
CA ALA A 246 -8.55 22.62 14.05
C ALA A 246 -8.65 24.09 13.62
N LYS A 247 -8.57 24.36 12.32
CA LYS A 247 -8.72 25.71 11.76
C LYS A 247 -10.09 26.31 12.03
N LYS A 248 -11.16 25.53 11.87
CA LYS A 248 -12.55 26.01 12.00
C LYS A 248 -12.96 26.26 13.45
N THR A 249 -12.38 25.52 14.39
CA THR A 249 -12.71 25.61 15.82
C THR A 249 -11.69 26.39 16.64
N ALA A 250 -10.52 26.70 16.08
CA ALA A 250 -9.35 27.22 16.80
C ALA A 250 -8.95 26.34 18.00
N ARG A 251 -9.25 25.04 17.95
CA ARG A 251 -8.96 24.05 19.00
C ARG A 251 -8.10 22.92 18.43
N PRO A 252 -7.29 22.22 19.25
CA PRO A 252 -6.68 20.97 18.82
C PRO A 252 -7.76 19.98 18.37
N ALA A 253 -7.52 19.26 17.27
CA ALA A 253 -8.50 18.34 16.70
C ALA A 253 -7.89 16.99 16.37
N ARG A 254 -8.69 15.93 16.47
CA ARG A 254 -8.26 14.58 16.11
C ARG A 254 -9.25 13.86 15.21
N VAL A 255 -8.69 12.99 14.38
CA VAL A 255 -9.37 11.91 13.67
C VAL A 255 -8.70 10.61 14.08
N ARG A 256 -9.47 9.66 14.61
CA ARG A 256 -9.01 8.31 14.89
C ARG A 256 -10.08 7.34 14.39
N LEU A 257 -9.73 6.51 13.43
CA LEU A 257 -10.70 5.58 12.87
C LEU A 257 -10.89 4.38 13.79
N SER A 258 -12.14 3.97 14.00
CA SER A 258 -12.40 2.60 14.45
C SER A 258 -11.99 1.62 13.35
N ARG A 259 -11.73 0.34 13.70
CA ARG A 259 -11.40 -0.69 12.69
C ARG A 259 -12.43 -0.75 11.56
N SER A 260 -13.72 -0.63 11.91
CA SER A 260 -14.80 -0.68 10.93
C SER A 260 -14.78 0.51 9.96
N LEU A 261 -14.44 1.71 10.43
CA LEU A 261 -14.31 2.90 9.58
C LEU A 261 -13.06 2.80 8.71
N ASP A 262 -11.96 2.35 9.29
CA ASP A 262 -10.69 2.16 8.60
C ASP A 262 -10.86 1.25 7.38
N MET A 263 -11.39 0.05 7.56
CA MET A 263 -11.65 -0.90 6.45
C MET A 263 -12.70 -0.42 5.43
N LYS A 264 -13.50 0.60 5.76
CA LYS A 264 -14.52 1.18 4.85
C LYS A 264 -13.97 2.36 4.05
N LEU A 265 -13.12 3.17 4.67
CA LEU A 265 -12.65 4.44 4.12
C LEU A 265 -11.31 4.33 3.41
N THR A 266 -10.50 3.30 3.71
CA THR A 266 -9.15 3.18 3.15
C THR A 266 -9.04 2.14 2.05
N GLY A 267 -8.12 2.43 1.13
CA GLY A 267 -7.68 1.53 0.08
C GLY A 267 -6.99 0.28 0.60
N LYS A 268 -6.99 -0.76 -0.24
CA LYS A 268 -6.43 -2.09 0.06
C LYS A 268 -5.50 -2.51 -1.08
N ARG A 269 -5.02 -3.76 -1.05
CA ARG A 269 -4.35 -4.38 -2.20
C ARG A 269 -5.34 -4.53 -3.37
N HIS A 270 -4.91 -4.13 -4.56
CA HIS A 270 -5.65 -4.34 -5.81
C HIS A 270 -5.98 -5.82 -6.07
N PRO A 271 -7.27 -6.18 -6.18
CA PRO A 271 -7.71 -7.36 -6.92
C PRO A 271 -7.17 -7.32 -8.35
N LEU A 272 -6.89 -8.49 -8.92
CA LEU A 272 -6.28 -8.57 -10.24
C LEU A 272 -6.82 -9.74 -11.06
N LEU A 273 -7.08 -9.46 -12.34
CA LEU A 273 -7.45 -10.42 -13.37
C LEU A 273 -6.36 -10.47 -14.44
N ALA A 274 -5.84 -11.65 -14.72
CA ALA A 274 -4.97 -11.91 -15.85
C ALA A 274 -5.71 -12.69 -16.94
N LYS A 275 -5.47 -12.32 -18.21
CA LYS A 275 -5.88 -13.10 -19.38
C LYS A 275 -4.65 -13.38 -20.20
N TYR A 276 -4.33 -14.64 -20.49
CA TYR A 276 -3.07 -15.00 -21.14
C TYR A 276 -3.18 -16.08 -22.19
N LYS A 277 -2.23 -16.04 -23.12
CA LYS A 277 -1.90 -17.10 -24.07
C LYS A 277 -0.46 -17.53 -23.86
N LEU A 278 -0.25 -18.82 -23.69
CA LEU A 278 1.02 -19.44 -23.38
C LEU A 278 1.42 -20.43 -24.47
N GLY A 279 2.68 -20.40 -24.88
CA GLY A 279 3.30 -21.39 -25.75
C GLY A 279 4.52 -22.03 -25.08
N PHE A 280 4.60 -23.35 -25.10
CA PHE A 280 5.72 -24.10 -24.52
C PHE A 280 6.01 -25.40 -25.28
N SER A 281 7.24 -25.89 -25.12
CA SER A 281 7.73 -27.10 -25.77
C SER A 281 7.28 -28.39 -25.07
N LYS A 282 7.45 -29.54 -25.75
CA LYS A 282 7.29 -30.88 -25.13
C LYS A 282 8.17 -31.14 -23.91
N THR A 283 9.24 -30.38 -23.73
CA THR A 283 10.15 -30.49 -22.58
C THR A 283 9.74 -29.60 -21.40
N GLY A 284 8.72 -28.76 -21.57
CA GLY A 284 8.25 -27.80 -20.55
C GLY A 284 9.00 -26.47 -20.56
N LYS A 285 9.76 -26.16 -21.61
CA LYS A 285 10.36 -24.83 -21.78
C LYS A 285 9.33 -23.85 -22.31
N ILE A 286 9.21 -22.69 -21.65
CA ILE A 286 8.38 -21.59 -22.13
C ILE A 286 9.02 -21.01 -23.39
N GLN A 287 8.22 -20.85 -24.43
CA GLN A 287 8.61 -20.24 -25.70
C GLN A 287 7.95 -18.88 -25.89
N ALA A 288 6.68 -18.73 -25.47
CA ALA A 288 5.95 -17.48 -25.65
C ALA A 288 4.93 -17.22 -24.54
N LEU A 289 4.76 -15.94 -24.18
CA LEU A 289 3.66 -15.48 -23.30
C LEU A 289 3.08 -14.15 -23.81
N ASP A 290 1.79 -14.12 -24.11
CA ASP A 290 1.02 -12.90 -24.37
C ASP A 290 -0.01 -12.74 -23.25
N ILE A 291 0.15 -11.73 -22.40
CA ILE A 291 -0.63 -11.58 -21.17
C ILE A 291 -1.15 -10.14 -20.98
N LYS A 292 -2.41 -10.05 -20.56
CA LYS A 292 -3.05 -8.82 -20.13
C LYS A 292 -3.38 -8.89 -18.65
N LEU A 293 -3.00 -7.86 -17.91
CA LEU A 293 -3.27 -7.69 -16.49
C LEU A 293 -4.27 -6.54 -16.30
N TYR A 294 -5.28 -6.76 -15.48
CA TYR A 294 -6.31 -5.79 -15.14
C TYR A 294 -6.42 -5.72 -13.63
N SER A 295 -6.07 -4.58 -13.02
CA SER A 295 -6.22 -4.38 -11.58
C SER A 295 -7.43 -3.53 -11.29
N ASP A 296 -8.25 -3.91 -10.30
CA ASP A 296 -9.28 -3.03 -9.77
C ASP A 296 -8.61 -1.90 -8.97
N ALA A 297 -8.61 -0.68 -9.51
CA ALA A 297 -7.94 0.48 -8.92
C ALA A 297 -8.86 1.31 -8.02
N GLY A 298 -10.17 1.06 -8.04
CA GLY A 298 -11.14 1.92 -7.36
C GLY A 298 -11.38 3.23 -8.12
N TRP A 299 -11.88 4.23 -7.39
CA TRP A 299 -12.47 5.42 -8.00
C TRP A 299 -11.48 6.53 -8.38
N SER A 300 -10.36 6.66 -7.67
CA SER A 300 -9.23 7.57 -7.97
C SER A 300 -8.00 6.77 -8.36
N THR A 301 -6.94 7.45 -8.82
CA THR A 301 -5.74 6.78 -9.32
C THR A 301 -4.84 6.26 -8.19
N ASP A 302 -4.62 7.07 -7.14
CA ASP A 302 -3.64 6.81 -6.07
C ASP A 302 -2.29 6.29 -6.64
N LEU A 303 -1.79 5.15 -6.17
CA LEU A 303 -0.53 4.53 -6.60
C LEU A 303 -0.74 3.47 -7.69
N SER A 304 -1.95 3.35 -8.26
CA SER A 304 -2.36 2.24 -9.14
C SER A 304 -1.48 2.08 -10.38
N HIS A 305 -1.04 3.18 -10.99
CA HIS A 305 -0.14 3.12 -12.15
C HIS A 305 1.25 2.57 -11.81
N ALA A 306 1.82 2.95 -10.67
CA ALA A 306 3.11 2.44 -10.22
C ALA A 306 3.00 0.97 -9.81
N ILE A 307 1.88 0.57 -9.20
CA ILE A 307 1.57 -0.81 -8.83
C ILE A 307 1.42 -1.70 -10.06
N MET A 308 0.71 -1.23 -11.10
CA MET A 308 0.61 -1.95 -12.37
C MET A 308 1.98 -2.07 -13.05
N GLN A 309 2.79 -1.00 -13.05
CA GLN A 309 4.14 -1.04 -13.61
C GLN A 309 5.02 -2.08 -12.89
N ARG A 310 4.95 -2.14 -11.55
CA ARG A 310 5.65 -3.18 -10.79
C ARG A 310 5.11 -4.58 -11.07
N SER A 311 3.80 -4.73 -11.29
CA SER A 311 3.20 -6.00 -11.73
C SER A 311 3.80 -6.43 -13.07
N LEU A 312 3.94 -5.53 -14.03
CA LEU A 312 4.60 -5.81 -15.31
C LEU A 312 6.05 -6.27 -15.09
N PHE A 313 6.86 -5.54 -14.32
CA PHE A 313 8.26 -5.90 -14.05
C PHE A 313 8.48 -7.28 -13.40
N HIS A 314 7.46 -7.87 -12.77
CA HIS A 314 7.59 -9.11 -11.99
C HIS A 314 6.78 -10.29 -12.55
N ILE A 315 6.12 -10.14 -13.70
CA ILE A 315 5.38 -11.25 -14.34
C ILE A 315 6.31 -12.34 -14.86
N ASP A 316 7.62 -12.07 -14.96
CA ASP A 316 8.63 -13.08 -15.26
C ASP A 316 9.04 -13.92 -14.03
N ASN A 317 8.80 -13.42 -12.80
CA ASN A 317 9.41 -13.90 -11.57
C ASN A 317 10.87 -14.35 -11.82
N SER A 318 11.18 -15.64 -11.70
CA SER A 318 12.54 -16.14 -11.83
C SER A 318 12.79 -16.84 -13.17
N TYR A 319 11.90 -16.65 -14.16
CA TYR A 319 11.86 -17.41 -15.40
C TYR A 319 12.22 -16.59 -16.62
N PHE A 320 13.12 -17.11 -17.46
CA PHE A 320 13.44 -16.53 -18.75
C PHE A 320 12.39 -16.93 -19.80
N ILE A 321 11.65 -15.95 -20.31
CA ILE A 321 10.60 -16.14 -21.33
C ILE A 321 11.04 -15.45 -22.62
N PRO A 322 11.56 -16.16 -23.64
CA PRO A 322 12.23 -15.53 -24.78
C PRO A 322 11.35 -14.52 -25.50
N ASP A 323 10.11 -14.90 -25.81
CA ASP A 323 9.12 -14.03 -26.46
C ASP A 323 7.99 -13.70 -25.49
N ILE A 324 7.86 -12.45 -25.05
CA ILE A 324 6.82 -12.03 -24.11
C ILE A 324 6.20 -10.69 -24.49
N SER A 325 4.88 -10.55 -24.32
CA SER A 325 4.17 -9.27 -24.32
C SER A 325 3.27 -9.18 -23.10
N VAL A 326 3.39 -8.06 -22.37
CA VAL A 326 2.64 -7.79 -21.15
C VAL A 326 1.93 -6.45 -21.33
N THR A 327 0.61 -6.43 -21.13
CA THR A 327 -0.18 -5.19 -21.14
C THR A 327 -0.94 -5.05 -19.83
N GLY A 328 -0.78 -3.92 -19.14
CA GLY A 328 -1.44 -3.63 -17.87
C GLY A 328 -2.49 -2.53 -17.97
N TYR A 329 -3.62 -2.70 -17.28
CA TYR A 329 -4.70 -1.72 -17.17
C TYR A 329 -5.10 -1.51 -15.71
N ALA A 330 -5.19 -0.25 -15.28
CA ALA A 330 -5.81 0.14 -14.01
C ALA A 330 -7.30 0.41 -14.25
N CYS A 331 -8.17 -0.51 -13.83
CA CYS A 331 -9.62 -0.40 -14.00
C CYS A 331 -10.21 0.61 -13.01
N LYS A 332 -10.94 1.61 -13.53
CA LYS A 332 -11.69 2.56 -12.71
C LYS A 332 -13.02 1.95 -12.30
N THR A 333 -13.28 1.88 -11.00
CA THR A 333 -14.50 1.29 -10.42
C THR A 333 -15.04 2.16 -9.29
N ASN A 334 -16.29 1.93 -8.91
CA ASN A 334 -16.97 2.62 -7.81
C ASN A 334 -16.74 1.91 -6.47
N LYS A 335 -15.45 1.76 -6.12
CA LYS A 335 -14.95 1.25 -4.84
C LYS A 335 -13.91 2.22 -4.29
N THR A 336 -13.55 2.06 -3.01
CA THR A 336 -12.41 2.76 -2.41
C THR A 336 -11.19 2.69 -3.32
N SER A 337 -10.46 3.79 -3.43
CA SER A 337 -9.21 3.83 -4.19
C SER A 337 -8.24 2.82 -3.61
N GLN A 338 -7.76 1.88 -4.42
CA GLN A 338 -6.83 0.86 -3.94
C GLN A 338 -5.41 1.43 -3.89
N THR A 339 -4.60 0.99 -2.94
CA THR A 339 -3.30 1.62 -2.66
C THR A 339 -2.16 0.61 -2.52
N ALA A 340 -0.99 1.09 -2.11
CA ALA A 340 0.16 0.27 -1.77
C ALA A 340 -0.18 -0.78 -0.72
N PHE A 341 0.15 -2.03 -1.01
CA PHE A 341 0.31 -3.09 0.00
C PHE A 341 1.66 -3.73 -0.22
N ARG A 342 2.41 -4.04 0.85
CA ARG A 342 3.67 -4.82 0.82
C ARG A 342 3.77 -5.80 -0.35
N GLY A 343 4.76 -5.54 -1.21
CA GLY A 343 4.99 -6.24 -2.49
C GLY A 343 4.55 -5.44 -3.72
N PHE A 344 3.55 -4.57 -3.57
CA PHE A 344 3.20 -3.48 -4.50
C PHE A 344 2.94 -3.96 -5.95
N GLY A 345 2.02 -4.91 -6.14
CA GLY A 345 1.72 -5.50 -7.46
C GLY A 345 2.58 -6.73 -7.80
N GLY A 346 3.81 -6.80 -7.29
CA GLY A 346 4.69 -7.95 -7.48
C GLY A 346 4.09 -9.30 -7.08
N PRO A 347 3.50 -9.44 -5.87
CA PRO A 347 2.87 -10.70 -5.45
C PRO A 347 1.78 -11.17 -6.41
N GLN A 348 0.97 -10.26 -6.96
CA GLN A 348 -0.09 -10.61 -7.90
C GLN A 348 0.51 -11.24 -9.17
N SER A 349 1.48 -10.57 -9.79
CA SER A 349 2.15 -11.12 -10.97
C SER A 349 2.91 -12.42 -10.71
N ILE A 350 3.56 -12.55 -9.55
CA ILE A 350 4.30 -13.75 -9.18
C ILE A 350 3.35 -14.95 -9.06
N VAL A 351 2.20 -14.80 -8.40
CA VAL A 351 1.21 -15.88 -8.31
C VAL A 351 0.73 -16.32 -9.69
N ILE A 352 0.52 -15.38 -10.63
CA ILE A 352 0.07 -15.70 -11.99
C ILE A 352 1.11 -16.54 -12.73
N ILE A 353 2.38 -16.13 -12.73
CA ILE A 353 3.41 -16.89 -13.45
C ILE A 353 3.69 -18.24 -12.78
N GLU A 354 3.55 -18.34 -11.46
CA GLU A 354 3.60 -19.64 -10.77
C GLU A 354 2.44 -20.55 -11.15
N ASN A 355 1.23 -20.01 -11.34
CA ASN A 355 0.10 -20.78 -11.87
C ASN A 355 0.38 -21.29 -13.29
N ILE A 356 0.90 -20.43 -14.17
CA ILE A 356 1.33 -20.79 -15.52
C ILE A 356 2.34 -21.93 -15.51
N ILE A 357 3.33 -21.88 -14.61
CA ILE A 357 4.33 -22.95 -14.47
C ILE A 357 3.68 -24.26 -14.01
N ASP A 358 2.72 -24.20 -13.09
CA ASP A 358 1.99 -25.39 -12.63
C ASP A 358 1.07 -25.94 -13.73
N ASP A 359 0.51 -25.10 -14.62
CA ASP A 359 -0.26 -25.54 -15.80
C ASP A 359 0.62 -26.32 -16.78
N ILE A 360 1.83 -25.84 -17.06
CA ILE A 360 2.82 -26.57 -17.88
C ILE A 360 3.13 -27.93 -17.25
N ALA A 361 3.40 -27.93 -15.94
CA ALA A 361 3.72 -29.14 -15.20
C ALA A 361 2.58 -30.17 -15.24
N ARG A 362 1.33 -29.73 -15.05
CA ARG A 362 0.14 -30.58 -15.15
C ARG A 362 -0.08 -31.12 -16.57
N THR A 363 0.05 -30.25 -17.58
CA THR A 363 -0.16 -30.62 -18.98
C THR A 363 0.82 -31.71 -19.44
N LEU A 364 2.08 -31.61 -19.02
CA LEU A 364 3.13 -32.57 -19.38
C LEU A 364 3.29 -33.72 -18.37
N ASN A 365 2.48 -33.75 -17.30
CA ASN A 365 2.65 -34.66 -16.17
C ASN A 365 4.09 -34.67 -15.61
N MET A 366 4.70 -33.48 -15.52
CA MET A 366 6.06 -33.28 -15.04
C MET A 366 6.08 -32.77 -13.59
N PRO A 367 7.12 -33.09 -12.79
CA PRO A 367 7.30 -32.45 -11.50
C PRO A 367 7.47 -30.92 -11.65
N ALA A 368 6.64 -30.15 -10.97
CA ALA A 368 6.60 -28.70 -11.15
C ALA A 368 7.91 -28.00 -10.71
N ASP A 369 8.68 -28.59 -9.78
CA ASP A 369 10.01 -28.09 -9.43
C ASP A 369 11.04 -28.25 -10.56
N LYS A 370 10.83 -29.22 -11.46
CA LYS A 370 11.68 -29.44 -12.65
C LYS A 370 11.34 -28.49 -13.78
N VAL A 371 10.06 -28.22 -14.00
CA VAL A 371 9.62 -27.18 -14.95
C VAL A 371 10.17 -25.81 -14.52
N ARG A 372 10.18 -25.50 -13.21
CA ARG A 372 10.81 -24.29 -12.67
C ARG A 372 12.30 -24.23 -13.01
N GLU A 373 13.06 -25.26 -12.64
CA GLU A 373 14.51 -25.33 -12.88
C GLU A 373 14.89 -25.14 -14.36
N LEU A 374 14.09 -25.71 -15.25
CA LEU A 374 14.30 -25.63 -16.70
C LEU A 374 14.20 -24.20 -17.25
N ASN A 375 13.34 -23.39 -16.64
CA ASN A 375 13.01 -22.04 -17.12
C ASN A 375 13.74 -20.93 -16.36
N PHE A 376 14.58 -21.24 -15.35
CA PHE A 376 15.27 -20.20 -14.58
C PHE A 376 16.13 -19.28 -15.44
N TYR A 377 16.15 -18.00 -15.05
CA TYR A 377 17.15 -17.04 -15.51
C TYR A 377 18.58 -17.55 -15.25
N LYS A 378 19.47 -17.17 -16.16
CA LYS A 378 20.92 -17.37 -16.07
C LYS A 378 21.64 -16.02 -15.96
N GLU A 379 22.86 -16.05 -15.46
CA GLU A 379 23.77 -14.90 -15.42
C GLU A 379 23.87 -14.23 -16.80
N GLY A 380 23.85 -12.91 -16.85
CA GLY A 380 23.97 -12.12 -18.07
C GLY A 380 22.70 -12.09 -18.95
N GLN A 381 21.65 -12.85 -18.62
CA GLN A 381 20.39 -12.73 -19.34
C GLN A 381 19.67 -11.43 -18.98
N GLU A 382 19.01 -10.87 -19.99
CA GLU A 382 18.17 -9.69 -19.83
C GLU A 382 16.76 -10.09 -19.38
N THR A 383 16.17 -9.25 -18.52
CA THR A 383 14.74 -9.27 -18.24
C THR A 383 13.93 -8.81 -19.45
N HIS A 384 12.61 -8.97 -19.41
CA HIS A 384 11.75 -8.60 -20.54
C HIS A 384 11.58 -7.07 -20.72
N TYR A 385 12.30 -6.29 -19.93
CA TYR A 385 12.25 -4.82 -19.88
C TYR A 385 13.64 -4.18 -19.95
N GLY A 386 14.68 -4.84 -20.48
CA GLY A 386 15.98 -4.20 -20.70
C GLY A 386 17.05 -4.49 -19.65
N GLN A 387 16.68 -4.94 -18.45
CA GLN A 387 17.65 -5.03 -17.35
C GLN A 387 18.46 -6.33 -17.42
N VAL A 388 19.77 -6.22 -17.58
CA VAL A 388 20.72 -7.34 -17.48
C VAL A 388 20.83 -7.83 -16.04
N LEU A 389 20.68 -9.13 -15.83
CA LEU A 389 20.81 -9.74 -14.51
C LEU A 389 22.25 -10.13 -14.22
N ASN A 390 22.82 -9.49 -13.20
CA ASN A 390 24.16 -9.75 -12.68
C ASN A 390 24.09 -10.36 -11.27
N ASN A 391 25.10 -11.14 -10.88
CA ASN A 391 25.19 -11.81 -9.58
C ASN A 391 23.97 -12.71 -9.27
N VAL A 392 23.53 -13.52 -10.23
CA VAL A 392 22.33 -14.35 -10.14
C VAL A 392 22.54 -15.51 -9.17
N ARG A 393 22.11 -15.34 -7.91
CA ARG A 393 22.23 -16.35 -6.85
C ARG A 393 21.09 -17.37 -6.82
N LEU A 394 20.17 -17.33 -7.79
CA LEU A 394 18.95 -18.13 -7.82
C LEU A 394 19.21 -19.64 -7.64
N GLN A 395 20.11 -20.22 -8.43
CA GLN A 395 20.42 -21.65 -8.32
C GLN A 395 21.01 -22.04 -6.96
N LYS A 396 21.84 -21.17 -6.37
CA LYS A 396 22.44 -21.40 -5.05
C LYS A 396 21.36 -21.42 -3.98
N VAL A 397 20.49 -20.41 -3.95
CA VAL A 397 19.38 -20.31 -2.99
C VAL A 397 18.40 -21.47 -3.16
N TRP A 398 18.07 -21.82 -4.39
CA TRP A 398 17.19 -22.95 -4.70
C TRP A 398 17.72 -24.29 -4.19
N LYS A 399 19.00 -24.59 -4.44
CA LYS A 399 19.66 -25.81 -3.94
C LYS A 399 19.68 -25.86 -2.41
N LEU A 400 20.00 -24.73 -1.77
CA LEU A 400 19.98 -24.62 -0.30
C LEU A 400 18.58 -24.84 0.26
N ALA A 401 17.55 -24.22 -0.32
CA ALA A 401 16.16 -24.41 0.09
C ALA A 401 15.72 -25.87 -0.04
N LYS A 402 16.05 -26.54 -1.14
CA LYS A 402 15.75 -27.97 -1.34
C LYS A 402 16.47 -28.87 -0.32
N SER A 403 17.75 -28.62 -0.08
CA SER A 403 18.57 -29.40 0.85
C SER A 403 18.08 -29.23 2.29
N ASN A 404 17.99 -27.99 2.77
CA ASN A 404 17.62 -27.68 4.15
C ASN A 404 16.19 -28.16 4.49
N SER A 405 15.28 -28.06 3.52
CA SER A 405 13.91 -28.55 3.71
C SER A 405 13.74 -30.06 3.50
N LYS A 406 14.80 -30.79 3.11
CA LYS A 406 14.78 -32.22 2.74
C LYS A 406 13.70 -32.52 1.69
N PHE A 407 13.59 -31.65 0.68
CA PHE A 407 12.46 -31.58 -0.24
C PHE A 407 12.11 -32.94 -0.89
N SER A 408 13.08 -33.60 -1.52
CA SER A 408 12.86 -34.89 -2.21
C SER A 408 12.41 -36.00 -1.25
N LYS A 409 13.00 -36.07 -0.05
CA LYS A 409 12.60 -37.05 0.98
C LYS A 409 11.15 -36.83 1.41
N ARG A 410 10.74 -35.57 1.62
CA ARG A 410 9.36 -35.21 1.97
C ARG A 410 8.39 -35.51 0.83
N GLN A 411 8.78 -35.26 -0.42
CA GLN A 411 7.96 -35.57 -1.60
C GLN A 411 7.65 -37.07 -1.69
N THR A 412 8.64 -37.95 -1.51
CA THR A 412 8.44 -39.40 -1.47
C THR A 412 7.53 -39.83 -0.31
N ALA A 413 7.73 -39.26 0.89
CA ALA A 413 6.88 -39.54 2.04
C ALA A 413 5.42 -39.11 1.81
N ILE A 414 5.20 -37.96 1.17
CA ILE A 414 3.87 -37.46 0.82
C ILE A 414 3.19 -38.35 -0.22
N ARG A 415 3.90 -38.83 -1.24
CA ARG A 415 3.34 -39.80 -2.21
C ARG A 415 2.88 -41.08 -1.50
N LYS A 416 3.70 -41.63 -0.62
CA LYS A 416 3.34 -42.81 0.21
C LYS A 416 2.11 -42.53 1.09
N PHE A 417 2.05 -41.35 1.73
CA PHE A 417 0.89 -40.95 2.52
C PHE A 417 -0.37 -40.85 1.67
N ASN A 418 -0.32 -40.15 0.54
CA ASN A 418 -1.46 -39.93 -0.34
C ASN A 418 -1.97 -41.23 -0.98
N ALA A 419 -1.11 -42.20 -1.27
CA ALA A 419 -1.51 -43.51 -1.78
C ALA A 419 -2.30 -44.33 -0.74
N LYS A 420 -1.98 -44.17 0.55
CA LYS A 420 -2.63 -44.89 1.66
C LYS A 420 -3.87 -44.19 2.23
N ASN A 421 -4.09 -42.91 1.91
CA ASN A 421 -5.15 -42.11 2.50
C ASN A 421 -6.11 -41.62 1.41
N LYS A 422 -7.35 -42.13 1.41
CA LYS A 422 -8.38 -41.73 0.43
C LYS A 422 -8.87 -40.29 0.66
N TYR A 423 -9.17 -39.93 1.91
CA TYR A 423 -9.84 -38.67 2.27
C TYR A 423 -8.94 -37.56 2.82
N LYS A 424 -7.65 -37.86 3.07
CA LYS A 424 -6.66 -36.88 3.53
C LYS A 424 -5.48 -36.91 2.59
N LYS A 425 -5.16 -35.75 2.00
CA LYS A 425 -4.01 -35.58 1.11
C LYS A 425 -3.06 -34.54 1.67
N ARG A 426 -1.78 -34.66 1.33
CA ARG A 426 -0.73 -33.68 1.62
C ARG A 426 -0.19 -33.13 0.30
N GLY A 427 0.09 -31.83 0.29
CA GLY A 427 0.77 -31.14 -0.80
C GLY A 427 2.13 -30.62 -0.33
N LEU A 428 3.04 -30.43 -1.29
CA LEU A 428 4.34 -29.80 -1.05
C LEU A 428 4.71 -29.02 -2.30
N ALA A 429 5.06 -27.75 -2.12
CA ALA A 429 5.51 -26.86 -3.18
C ALA A 429 6.82 -26.17 -2.75
N ILE A 430 7.58 -25.72 -3.76
CA ILE A 430 8.75 -24.87 -3.61
C ILE A 430 8.74 -23.89 -4.78
N THR A 431 8.87 -22.60 -4.47
CA THR A 431 8.77 -21.50 -5.44
C THR A 431 9.97 -20.57 -5.33
N PRO A 432 10.55 -20.11 -6.47
CA PRO A 432 11.64 -19.16 -6.48
C PRO A 432 11.13 -17.73 -6.31
N LEU A 433 12.04 -16.78 -6.09
CA LEU A 433 11.70 -15.37 -6.03
C LEU A 433 12.82 -14.50 -6.61
N LYS A 434 12.48 -13.68 -7.61
CA LYS A 434 13.23 -12.48 -8.01
C LYS A 434 12.36 -11.28 -7.66
N PHE A 435 12.91 -10.31 -6.95
CA PHE A 435 12.20 -9.07 -6.61
C PHE A 435 13.10 -7.85 -6.80
N GLY A 436 12.68 -6.91 -7.64
CA GLY A 436 13.42 -5.69 -7.92
C GLY A 436 13.33 -4.69 -6.77
N ILE A 437 14.47 -4.18 -6.32
CA ILE A 437 14.58 -3.20 -5.22
C ILE A 437 14.91 -1.84 -5.80
N SER A 438 14.00 -0.88 -5.58
CA SER A 438 14.07 0.58 -5.81
C SER A 438 12.64 1.08 -6.06
N PHE A 439 12.38 2.37 -5.89
CA PHE A 439 11.19 3.00 -6.44
C PHE A 439 11.25 2.99 -7.97
N THR A 440 10.12 2.71 -8.62
CA THR A 440 10.01 2.73 -10.09
C THR A 440 10.11 4.14 -10.64
N PHE A 441 9.72 5.15 -9.86
CA PHE A 441 10.01 6.55 -10.13
C PHE A 441 11.35 6.92 -9.51
N THR A 442 12.36 7.11 -10.37
CA THR A 442 13.77 7.16 -9.97
C THR A 442 14.09 8.28 -8.98
N ILE A 443 13.38 9.42 -9.09
CA ILE A 443 13.55 10.59 -8.20
C ILE A 443 13.28 10.24 -6.74
N LEU A 444 12.41 9.27 -6.42
CA LEU A 444 12.14 8.88 -5.03
C LEU A 444 13.28 8.07 -4.39
N ASN A 445 14.29 7.65 -5.15
CA ASN A 445 15.46 6.94 -4.60
C ASN A 445 16.48 7.92 -4.03
N GLN A 446 16.05 8.72 -3.06
CA GLN A 446 16.86 9.69 -2.33
C GLN A 446 16.53 9.63 -0.84
N ALA A 447 17.45 10.07 0.01
CA ALA A 447 17.25 10.12 1.45
C ALA A 447 18.11 11.22 2.09
N GLY A 448 17.61 11.80 3.17
CA GLY A 448 18.34 12.75 4.01
C GLY A 448 18.42 12.28 5.46
N ALA A 449 19.47 12.71 6.16
CA ALA A 449 19.66 12.52 7.58
C ALA A 449 20.29 13.77 8.20
N PHE A 450 19.99 14.03 9.47
CA PHE A 450 20.49 15.17 10.23
C PHE A 450 20.95 14.71 11.61
N ILE A 451 22.19 15.06 11.97
CA ILE A 451 22.83 14.66 13.22
C ILE A 451 23.23 15.91 13.99
N LEU A 452 22.88 15.95 15.28
CA LEU A 452 23.38 16.95 16.23
C LEU A 452 24.25 16.25 17.27
N ILE A 453 25.46 16.74 17.47
CA ILE A 453 26.35 16.31 18.55
C ILE A 453 26.37 17.43 19.60
N TYR A 454 25.89 17.12 20.80
CA TYR A 454 25.85 18.06 21.90
C TYR A 454 27.21 18.15 22.60
N THR A 455 27.39 19.20 23.41
CA THR A 455 28.65 19.46 24.13
C THR A 455 28.96 18.42 25.21
N ASP A 456 27.95 17.67 25.69
CA ASP A 456 28.12 16.51 26.59
C ASP A 456 28.50 15.21 25.84
N GLY A 457 28.58 15.27 24.50
CA GLY A 457 28.90 14.12 23.64
C GLY A 457 27.71 13.19 23.36
N SER A 458 26.50 13.53 23.81
CA SER A 458 25.26 12.86 23.37
C SER A 458 24.92 13.26 21.93
N ILE A 459 24.22 12.38 21.22
CA ILE A 459 23.98 12.52 19.78
C ILE A 459 22.50 12.37 19.46
N GLN A 460 21.92 13.33 18.76
CA GLN A 460 20.59 13.21 18.17
C GLN A 460 20.69 12.75 16.71
N LEU A 461 19.92 11.74 16.35
CA LEU A 461 19.82 11.24 14.98
C LEU A 461 18.40 11.45 14.43
N ASN A 462 18.30 12.10 13.28
CA ASN A 462 17.07 12.32 12.53
C ASN A 462 17.27 11.81 11.09
N HIS A 463 16.23 11.25 10.48
CA HIS A 463 16.25 10.83 9.08
C HIS A 463 14.84 10.77 8.50
N GLY A 464 14.71 10.85 7.17
CA GLY A 464 13.39 10.91 6.50
C GLY A 464 12.55 9.62 6.56
N GLY A 465 13.15 8.47 6.90
CA GLY A 465 12.41 7.21 7.04
C GLY A 465 11.64 7.10 8.37
N THR A 466 10.50 6.42 8.36
CA THR A 466 9.58 6.26 9.50
C THR A 466 9.62 4.85 10.11
N GLU A 467 9.37 4.72 11.42
CA GLU A 467 9.32 3.42 12.12
C GLU A 467 7.88 2.86 12.17
N MET A 468 7.72 1.63 11.68
CA MET A 468 6.44 0.91 11.64
C MET A 468 6.59 -0.56 12.08
N GLY A 469 7.66 -0.87 12.83
CA GLY A 469 7.98 -2.19 13.37
C GLY A 469 9.05 -2.97 12.59
N GLN A 470 9.60 -2.39 11.52
CA GLN A 470 10.67 -2.98 10.70
C GLN A 470 12.08 -2.77 11.30
N GLY A 471 12.18 -2.02 12.40
CA GLY A 471 13.44 -1.70 13.08
C GLY A 471 14.33 -0.81 12.22
N LEU A 472 13.74 0.15 11.51
CA LEU A 472 14.51 1.12 10.72
C LEU A 472 15.35 2.00 11.64
N HIS A 473 14.78 2.52 12.73
CA HIS A 473 15.54 3.34 13.67
C HIS A 473 16.68 2.54 14.32
N THR A 474 16.42 1.29 14.72
CA THR A 474 17.46 0.34 15.16
C THR A 474 18.61 0.21 14.15
N LYS A 475 18.30 0.04 12.85
CA LYS A 475 19.33 -0.09 11.81
C LYS A 475 20.10 1.20 11.62
N MET A 476 19.42 2.35 11.61
CA MET A 476 20.09 3.65 11.45
C MET A 476 20.99 3.99 12.63
N LEU A 477 20.63 3.56 13.85
CA LEU A 477 21.53 3.60 15.02
C LEU A 477 22.81 2.77 14.78
N GLN A 478 22.69 1.55 14.28
CA GLN A 478 23.85 0.71 14.00
C GLN A 478 24.77 1.34 12.95
N VAL A 479 24.19 1.90 11.89
CA VAL A 479 24.93 2.59 10.82
C VAL A 479 25.64 3.83 11.39
N ALA A 480 24.90 4.74 12.04
CA ALA A 480 25.48 5.97 12.57
C ALA A 480 26.56 5.72 13.62
N ALA A 481 26.35 4.76 14.53
CA ALA A 481 27.34 4.39 15.55
C ALA A 481 28.61 3.79 14.93
N ALA A 482 28.48 2.94 13.91
CA ALA A 482 29.63 2.41 13.20
C ALA A 482 30.38 3.49 12.41
N SER A 483 29.65 4.42 11.78
CA SER A 483 30.24 5.53 11.02
C SER A 483 30.99 6.53 11.91
N LEU A 484 30.48 6.83 13.11
CA LEU A 484 31.13 7.76 14.05
C LEU A 484 32.13 7.09 15.00
N GLY A 485 32.22 5.76 14.99
CA GLY A 485 33.15 5.02 15.85
C GLY A 485 32.81 5.05 17.35
N VAL A 486 31.54 5.26 17.71
CA VAL A 486 31.07 5.36 19.10
C VAL A 486 30.02 4.29 19.45
N SER A 487 29.66 4.17 20.73
CA SER A 487 28.55 3.30 21.16
C SER A 487 27.22 3.85 20.64
N TYR A 488 26.31 2.96 20.21
CA TYR A 488 24.95 3.33 19.81
C TYR A 488 24.12 3.87 21.00
N GLU A 489 24.55 3.61 22.23
CA GLU A 489 23.94 4.13 23.46
C GLU A 489 24.10 5.65 23.61
N ARG A 490 25.04 6.27 22.90
CA ARG A 490 25.19 7.73 22.87
C ARG A 490 24.11 8.43 22.04
N PHE A 491 23.34 7.66 21.26
CA PHE A 491 22.37 8.21 20.33
C PHE A 491 20.96 8.19 20.91
N ARG A 492 20.22 9.25 20.62
CA ARG A 492 18.76 9.29 20.66
C ARG A 492 18.25 9.45 19.24
N VAL A 493 17.42 8.53 18.77
CA VAL A 493 16.68 8.70 17.50
C VAL A 493 15.42 9.50 17.78
N MET A 494 15.19 10.51 16.94
CA MET A 494 13.97 11.31 17.03
C MET A 494 12.87 10.73 16.15
N PRO A 495 11.60 11.02 16.49
CA PRO A 495 10.50 10.90 15.54
C PRO A 495 10.84 11.56 14.21
N THR A 496 10.36 10.98 13.11
CA THR A 496 10.48 11.61 11.80
C THR A 496 9.61 12.85 11.76
N ALA A 497 10.19 14.00 11.43
CA ALA A 497 9.49 15.27 11.29
C ALA A 497 9.93 15.99 10.01
N THR A 498 9.13 16.94 9.53
CA THR A 498 9.38 17.67 8.28
C THR A 498 10.21 18.94 8.46
N ASP A 499 10.48 19.37 9.69
CA ASP A 499 11.25 20.57 10.05
C ASP A 499 12.74 20.29 10.39
#